data_AF-A0A3D0SLB3-F1
#
_entry.id   AF-A0A3D0SLB3-F1
#
_cell.length_a   1.000
_cell.length_b   1.000
_cell.length_c   1.000
_cell.angle_alpha   90.00
_cell.angle_beta   90.00
_cell.angle_gamma   90.00
#
_symmetry.space_group_name_H-M   'P 1'
#
loop_
_entity.id
_entity.type
_entity.pdbx_description
1 polymer ?
#
loop_
_entity_poly.entity_id
_entity_poly.type
_entity_poly.pdbx_seq_one_letter_code
_entity_poly.pdbx_strand_id
1 'polypeptide(L)'
;MNFFRVLLNPESEETEHLDRKLVSSAANLLQVGEFQLLQLAYHAWFGQDLPQELVSRLFTTYMMHHQVPPWVRHYAHSILERHRSGKLNINNPAYHRYDNDYIQQRPAGSNRFFLVTVLIVLIMLASIFVASTVKKEVTSILPPYFERKELPSNPTG
;
A
#
# COMPACT_ATOMS: atom_id res chain seq x y z
N MET A 1 28.68 -19.39 -17.80
CA MET A 1 29.16 -18.02 -18.05
C MET A 1 30.46 -18.09 -18.85
N ASN A 2 30.57 -17.34 -19.94
CA ASN A 2 31.74 -17.41 -20.84
C ASN A 2 32.65 -16.21 -20.54
N PHE A 3 33.69 -16.41 -19.73
CA PHE A 3 34.60 -15.36 -19.23
C PHE A 3 35.21 -14.51 -20.36
N PHE A 4 35.51 -15.13 -21.50
CA PHE A 4 35.99 -14.44 -22.70
C PHE A 4 34.99 -13.42 -23.26
N ARG A 5 33.68 -13.67 -23.15
CA ARG A 5 32.65 -12.74 -23.62
C ARG A 5 32.56 -11.49 -22.76
N VAL A 6 32.76 -11.65 -21.44
CA VAL A 6 32.79 -10.55 -20.47
C VAL A 6 34.00 -9.64 -20.70
N LEU A 7 35.16 -10.22 -21.00
CA LEU A 7 36.36 -9.44 -21.34
C LEU A 7 36.28 -8.75 -22.70
N LEU A 8 35.62 -9.37 -23.69
CA LEU A 8 35.48 -8.81 -25.03
C LEU A 8 34.36 -7.75 -25.12
N ASN A 9 33.35 -7.81 -24.26
CA ASN A 9 32.22 -6.88 -24.30
C ASN A 9 31.65 -6.59 -22.89
N PRO A 10 32.40 -5.86 -22.03
CA PRO A 10 32.00 -5.59 -20.65
C PRO A 10 30.68 -4.83 -20.54
N GLU A 11 30.33 -4.02 -21.55
CA GLU A 11 29.07 -3.26 -21.58
C GLU A 11 27.81 -4.13 -21.68
N SER A 12 27.95 -5.41 -22.07
CA SER A 12 26.79 -6.31 -22.22
C SER A 12 26.12 -6.68 -20.89
N GLU A 13 26.88 -6.83 -19.81
CA GLU A 13 26.31 -7.07 -18.48
C GLU A 13 25.72 -5.76 -17.89
N GLU A 14 26.39 -4.63 -18.09
CA GLU A 14 25.87 -3.32 -17.64
C GLU A 14 24.53 -2.97 -18.29
N THR A 15 24.41 -3.19 -19.60
CA THR A 15 23.16 -2.94 -20.36
C THR A 15 22.02 -3.84 -19.93
N GLU A 16 22.28 -5.13 -19.67
CA GLU A 16 21.29 -6.07 -19.15
C GLU A 16 20.77 -5.65 -17.76
N HIS A 17 21.68 -5.22 -16.87
CA HIS A 17 21.30 -4.69 -15.57
C HIS A 17 20.53 -3.38 -15.66
N LEU A 18 20.86 -2.51 -16.61
CA LEU A 18 20.16 -1.25 -16.86
C LEU A 18 18.72 -1.50 -17.32
N ASP A 19 18.51 -2.44 -18.24
CA ASP A 19 17.17 -2.76 -18.75
C ASP A 19 16.24 -3.27 -17.66
N ARG A 20 16.74 -4.18 -16.81
CA ARG A 20 15.94 -4.68 -15.68
C ARG A 20 15.61 -3.56 -14.69
N LYS A 21 16.53 -2.64 -14.43
CA LYS A 21 16.26 -1.46 -13.60
C LYS A 21 15.17 -0.58 -14.21
N LEU A 22 15.13 -0.42 -15.53
CA LEU A 22 14.07 0.33 -16.22
C LEU A 22 12.71 -0.33 -16.02
N VAL A 23 12.63 -1.65 -16.18
CA VAL A 23 11.40 -2.44 -15.97
C VAL A 23 10.92 -2.30 -14.52
N SER A 24 11.82 -2.51 -13.56
CA SER A 24 11.50 -2.38 -12.13
C SER A 24 11.04 -0.96 -11.77
N SER A 25 11.71 0.06 -12.31
CA SER A 25 11.33 1.46 -12.10
C SER A 25 9.94 1.78 -12.67
N ALA A 26 9.63 1.27 -13.87
CA ALA A 26 8.32 1.46 -14.48
C ALA A 26 7.21 0.74 -13.69
N ALA A 27 7.48 -0.47 -13.19
CA ALA A 27 6.55 -1.23 -12.36
C ALA A 27 6.25 -0.49 -11.05
N ASN A 28 7.29 0.03 -10.39
CA ASN A 28 7.15 0.83 -9.17
C ASN A 28 6.35 2.12 -9.39
N LEU A 29 6.57 2.81 -10.52
CA LEU A 29 5.80 4.02 -10.87
C LEU A 29 4.30 3.73 -11.06
N LEU A 30 3.98 2.57 -11.64
CA LEU A 30 2.60 2.12 -11.82
C LEU A 30 2.01 1.45 -10.58
N GLN A 31 2.82 1.19 -9.55
CA GLN A 31 2.45 0.42 -8.36
C GLN A 31 1.93 -0.99 -8.70
N VAL A 32 2.51 -1.62 -9.72
CA VAL A 32 2.18 -2.98 -10.14
C VAL A 32 3.39 -3.89 -9.96
N GLY A 33 3.15 -5.19 -9.84
CA GLY A 33 4.23 -6.17 -9.84
C GLY A 33 5.00 -6.18 -11.16
N GLU A 34 6.30 -6.49 -11.15
CA GLU A 34 7.09 -6.60 -12.38
C GLU A 34 6.47 -7.58 -13.38
N PHE A 35 5.94 -8.71 -12.88
CA PHE A 35 5.27 -9.71 -13.71
C PHE A 35 3.99 -9.16 -14.37
N GLN A 36 3.23 -8.33 -13.67
CA GLN A 36 2.07 -7.66 -14.26
C GLN A 36 2.51 -6.66 -15.33
N LEU A 37 3.62 -5.95 -15.11
CA LEU A 37 4.20 -5.07 -16.13
C LEU A 37 4.57 -5.84 -17.41
N LEU A 38 5.11 -7.05 -17.29
CA LEU A 38 5.36 -7.94 -18.42
C LEU A 38 4.07 -8.30 -19.15
N GLN A 39 2.99 -8.64 -18.44
CA GLN A 39 1.70 -8.93 -19.07
C GLN A 39 1.10 -7.70 -19.77
N LEU A 40 1.19 -6.53 -19.14
CA LEU A 40 0.75 -5.25 -19.71
C LEU A 40 1.54 -4.90 -20.98
N ALA A 41 2.86 -5.06 -20.94
CA ALA A 41 3.72 -4.79 -22.09
C ALA A 41 3.41 -5.74 -23.26
N TYR A 42 3.13 -7.02 -22.96
CA TYR A 42 2.72 -7.99 -23.97
C TYR A 42 1.38 -7.59 -24.60
N HIS A 43 0.40 -7.23 -23.77
CA HIS A 43 -0.90 -6.78 -24.26
C HIS A 43 -0.81 -5.49 -25.08
N ALA A 44 0.01 -4.52 -24.65
CA ALA A 44 0.22 -3.27 -25.37
C ALA A 44 0.89 -3.47 -26.73
N TRP A 45 1.75 -4.49 -26.86
CA TRP A 45 2.48 -4.76 -28.10
C TRP A 45 1.70 -5.66 -29.07
N PHE A 46 1.10 -6.74 -28.56
CA PHE A 46 0.45 -7.76 -29.38
C PHE A 46 -1.08 -7.65 -29.41
N GLY A 47 -1.68 -6.80 -28.57
CA GLY A 47 -3.14 -6.62 -28.50
C GLY A 47 -3.90 -7.78 -27.86
N GLN A 48 -3.21 -8.78 -27.30
CA GLN A 48 -3.80 -9.99 -26.71
C GLN A 48 -3.20 -10.26 -25.33
N ASP A 49 -3.93 -10.96 -24.48
CA ASP A 49 -3.42 -11.36 -23.16
C ASP A 49 -2.31 -12.40 -23.31
N LEU A 50 -1.36 -12.40 -22.36
CA LEU A 50 -0.22 -13.33 -22.38
C LEU A 50 -0.72 -14.77 -22.12
N PRO A 51 -0.60 -15.71 -23.08
CA PRO A 51 -1.06 -17.07 -22.88
C PRO A 51 -0.18 -17.81 -21.87
N GLN A 52 -0.80 -18.70 -21.08
CA GLN A 52 -0.15 -19.41 -19.97
C GLN A 52 1.10 -20.20 -20.39
N GLU A 53 1.12 -20.73 -21.62
CA GLU A 53 2.26 -21.46 -22.16
C GLU A 53 3.50 -20.55 -22.35
N LEU A 54 3.28 -19.29 -22.73
CA LEU A 54 4.34 -18.30 -22.91
C LEU A 54 4.79 -17.70 -21.58
N VAL A 55 3.91 -17.61 -20.58
CA VAL A 55 4.23 -17.11 -19.23
C VAL A 55 5.46 -17.80 -18.66
N SER A 56 5.46 -19.14 -18.65
CA SER A 56 6.54 -19.93 -18.05
C SER A 56 7.87 -19.66 -18.75
N ARG A 57 7.89 -19.67 -20.09
CA ARG A 57 9.10 -19.41 -20.87
C ARG A 57 9.60 -17.98 -20.67
N LEU A 58 8.70 -17.00 -20.72
CA LEU A 58 9.01 -15.59 -20.50
C LEU A 58 9.62 -15.37 -19.12
N PHE A 59 9.03 -15.98 -18.09
CA PHE A 59 9.52 -15.91 -16.72
C PHE A 59 10.90 -16.52 -16.60
N THR A 60 11.15 -17.70 -17.17
CA THR A 60 12.48 -18.31 -17.18
C THR A 60 13.51 -17.42 -17.87
N THR A 61 13.18 -16.80 -19.00
CA THR A 61 14.10 -15.89 -19.69
C THR A 61 14.36 -14.63 -18.87
N TYR A 62 13.32 -14.00 -18.31
CA TYR A 62 13.46 -12.74 -17.59
C TYR A 62 14.10 -12.90 -16.19
N MET A 63 13.70 -13.93 -15.43
CA MET A 63 14.20 -14.15 -14.07
C MET A 63 15.53 -14.89 -14.04
N MET A 64 15.69 -15.95 -14.82
CA MET A 64 16.89 -16.81 -14.75
C MET A 64 18.01 -16.33 -15.67
N HIS A 65 17.65 -15.75 -16.82
CA HIS A 65 18.64 -15.29 -17.79
C HIS A 65 18.80 -13.78 -17.79
N HIS A 66 18.12 -13.05 -16.92
CA HIS A 66 18.13 -11.57 -16.78
C HIS A 66 17.82 -10.78 -18.07
N GLN A 67 17.38 -11.46 -19.12
CA GLN A 67 17.13 -10.87 -20.42
C GLN A 67 15.75 -10.22 -20.48
N VAL A 68 15.74 -8.92 -20.72
CA VAL A 68 14.52 -8.15 -20.94
C VAL A 68 14.13 -8.21 -22.42
N PRO A 69 12.94 -8.74 -22.76
CA PRO A 69 12.47 -8.73 -24.15
C PRO A 69 12.33 -7.29 -24.68
N PRO A 70 12.59 -7.05 -25.98
CA PRO A 70 12.56 -5.70 -26.57
C PRO A 70 11.23 -4.95 -26.37
N TRP A 71 10.10 -5.66 -26.45
CA TRP A 71 8.77 -5.08 -26.25
C TRP A 71 8.54 -4.65 -24.80
N VAL A 72 9.10 -5.37 -23.80
CA VAL A 72 9.06 -4.96 -22.39
C VAL A 72 9.90 -3.69 -22.19
N ARG A 73 11.12 -3.68 -22.73
CA ARG A 73 12.03 -2.54 -22.66
C ARG A 73 11.38 -1.28 -23.23
N HIS A 74 10.80 -1.40 -24.43
CA HIS A 74 10.09 -0.30 -25.08
C HIS A 74 8.90 0.20 -24.23
N TYR A 75 8.10 -0.73 -23.68
CA TYR A 75 6.98 -0.36 -22.84
C TYR A 75 7.41 0.37 -21.56
N ALA A 76 8.44 -0.12 -20.87
CA ALA A 76 9.01 0.52 -19.68
C ALA A 76 9.51 1.94 -19.97
N HIS A 77 10.21 2.14 -21.09
CA HIS A 77 10.62 3.47 -21.55
C HIS A 77 9.42 4.40 -21.78
N SER A 78 8.38 3.91 -22.45
CA SER A 78 7.18 4.71 -22.73
C SER A 78 6.47 5.18 -21.45
N ILE A 79 6.48 4.36 -20.39
CA ILE A 79 5.93 4.73 -19.07
C ILE A 79 6.78 5.82 -18.42
N LEU A 80 8.10 5.64 -18.40
CA LEU A 80 9.04 6.61 -17.85
C LEU A 80 8.94 7.97 -18.56
N GLU A 81 8.78 7.96 -19.88
CA GLU A 81 8.61 9.17 -20.68
C GLU A 81 7.26 9.86 -20.41
N ARG A 82 6.17 9.09 -20.30
CA ARG A 82 4.86 9.61 -19.88
C ARG A 82 4.90 10.20 -18.46
N HIS A 83 5.67 9.59 -17.57
CA HIS A 83 5.86 10.09 -16.21
C HIS A 83 6.60 11.43 -16.22
N ARG A 84 7.74 11.51 -16.94
CA ARG A 84 8.53 12.75 -17.08
C ARG A 84 7.73 13.90 -17.71
N SER A 85 6.85 13.59 -18.65
CA SER A 85 5.98 14.58 -19.29
C SER A 85 4.72 14.94 -18.49
N GLY A 86 4.52 14.36 -17.30
CA GLY A 86 3.34 14.59 -16.46
C GLY A 86 2.03 14.04 -17.04
N LYS A 87 2.10 13.22 -18.10
CA LYS A 87 0.93 12.64 -18.78
C LYS A 87 0.57 11.25 -18.25
N LEU A 88 1.34 10.72 -17.30
CA LEU A 88 1.08 9.39 -16.72
C LEU A 88 -0.07 9.46 -15.71
N ASN A 89 -1.18 8.82 -16.05
CA ASN A 89 -2.27 8.59 -15.10
C ASN A 89 -2.11 7.21 -14.44
N ILE A 90 -1.52 7.18 -13.25
CA ILE A 90 -1.23 5.96 -12.47
C ILE A 90 -2.54 5.25 -12.06
N ASN A 91 -3.62 5.99 -11.86
CA ASN A 91 -4.92 5.47 -11.44
C ASN A 91 -5.75 4.93 -12.61
N ASN A 92 -5.17 4.83 -13.82
CA ASN A 92 -5.89 4.29 -14.96
C ASN A 92 -6.12 2.78 -14.78
N PRO A 93 -7.37 2.29 -14.80
CA PRO A 93 -7.68 0.87 -14.63
C PRO A 93 -7.04 -0.02 -15.69
N ALA A 94 -6.64 0.53 -16.85
CA ALA A 94 -5.92 -0.21 -17.87
C ALA A 94 -4.58 -0.77 -17.38
N TYR A 95 -3.89 -0.06 -16.47
CA TYR A 95 -2.63 -0.52 -15.89
C TYR A 95 -2.82 -1.59 -14.82
N HIS A 96 -4.03 -1.72 -14.28
CA HIS A 96 -4.33 -2.63 -13.17
C HIS A 96 -5.18 -3.83 -13.60
N ARG A 97 -5.27 -4.11 -14.90
CA ARG A 97 -6.08 -5.20 -15.46
C ARG A 97 -5.74 -6.57 -14.83
N TYR A 98 -4.45 -6.83 -14.60
CA TYR A 98 -3.95 -8.11 -14.10
C TYR A 98 -3.61 -8.07 -12.60
N ASP A 99 -3.98 -6.98 -11.93
CA ASP A 99 -3.80 -6.86 -10.50
C ASP A 99 -5.01 -7.42 -9.76
N ASN A 100 -4.82 -8.56 -9.11
CA ASN A 100 -5.84 -9.20 -8.28
C ASN A 100 -6.13 -8.38 -7.01
N ASP A 101 -5.15 -7.58 -6.56
CA ASP A 101 -5.26 -6.76 -5.36
C ASP A 101 -5.71 -5.32 -5.68
N TYR A 102 -5.95 -5.00 -6.96
CA TYR A 102 -6.46 -3.70 -7.37
C TYR A 102 -7.94 -3.54 -7.00
N ILE A 103 -8.16 -3.30 -5.71
CA ILE A 103 -9.35 -2.63 -5.26
C ILE A 103 -9.25 -1.22 -5.80
N GLN A 104 -9.99 -0.90 -6.87
CA GLN A 104 -10.26 0.48 -7.28
C GLN A 104 -10.47 1.29 -6.00
N GLN A 105 -9.53 2.18 -5.67
CA GLN A 105 -9.69 3.14 -4.58
C GLN A 105 -10.78 4.12 -5.03
N ARG A 106 -12.02 3.65 -5.00
CA ARG A 106 -13.22 4.47 -5.04
C ARG A 106 -13.12 5.33 -3.77
N PRO A 107 -13.21 6.66 -3.84
CA PRO A 107 -13.28 7.49 -2.66
C PRO A 107 -14.68 7.34 -2.03
N ALA A 108 -14.94 6.17 -1.45
CA ALA A 108 -16.22 5.83 -0.84
C ALA A 108 -15.94 5.22 0.54
N GLY A 109 -15.33 6.01 1.42
CA GLY A 109 -14.98 5.51 2.74
C GLY A 109 -14.62 6.51 3.82
N SER A 110 -14.38 7.81 3.54
CA SER A 110 -13.96 8.76 4.59
C SER A 110 -15.00 8.92 5.70
N ASN A 111 -16.29 8.85 5.38
CA ASN A 111 -17.36 9.01 6.36
C ASN A 111 -17.40 7.85 7.38
N ARG A 112 -17.02 6.64 6.99
CA ARG A 112 -17.01 5.48 7.91
C ARG A 112 -15.87 5.59 8.92
N PHE A 113 -14.69 6.01 8.47
CA PHE A 113 -13.56 6.27 9.36
C PHE A 113 -13.86 7.43 10.31
N PHE A 114 -14.43 8.52 9.80
CA PHE A 114 -14.83 9.67 10.64
C PHE A 114 -15.84 9.26 11.73
N LEU A 115 -16.88 8.48 11.38
CA LEU A 115 -17.87 8.00 12.34
C LEU A 115 -17.25 7.13 13.44
N VAL A 116 -16.34 6.22 13.09
CA VAL A 116 -15.66 5.36 14.07
C VAL A 116 -14.79 6.19 15.02
N THR A 117 -14.03 7.16 14.50
CA THR A 117 -13.21 8.05 15.32
C THR A 117 -14.07 8.87 16.30
N VAL A 118 -15.18 9.45 15.82
CA VAL A 118 -16.12 10.20 16.67
C VAL A 118 -16.73 9.31 17.76
N LEU A 119 -17.10 8.07 17.42
CA LEU A 119 -17.67 7.13 18.38
C LEU A 119 -16.68 6.79 19.51
N ILE A 120 -15.41 6.56 19.18
CA ILE A 120 -14.36 6.27 20.17
C ILE A 120 -14.14 7.47 21.10
N VAL A 121 -14.08 8.69 20.54
CA VAL A 121 -13.93 9.92 21.33
C VAL A 121 -15.12 10.11 22.28
N LEU A 122 -16.35 9.84 21.81
CA LEU A 122 -17.55 9.97 22.62
C LEU A 122 -17.55 8.97 23.79
N ILE A 123 -17.13 7.72 23.56
CA ILE A 123 -16.99 6.70 24.61
C ILE A 123 -15.95 7.13 25.65
N MET A 124 -14.81 7.68 25.22
CA MET A 124 -13.79 8.23 26.12
C MET A 124 -14.33 9.38 26.97
N LEU A 125 -15.05 10.32 26.37
CA LEU A 125 -15.64 11.44 27.11
C LEU A 125 -16.74 10.98 28.08
N ALA A 126 -17.57 10.03 27.67
CA ALA A 126 -18.61 9.46 28.53
C ALA A 126 -18.03 8.75 29.76
N SER A 127 -16.94 8.00 29.61
CA SER A 127 -16.30 7.30 30.74
C SER A 127 -15.71 8.28 31.75
N ILE A 128 -15.06 9.36 31.28
CA ILE A 128 -14.55 10.43 32.14
C ILE A 128 -15.70 11.14 32.87
N PHE A 129 -16.80 11.44 32.17
CA PHE A 129 -17.97 12.08 32.75
C PHE A 129 -18.58 11.22 33.86
N VAL A 130 -18.80 9.92 33.62
CA VAL A 130 -19.30 8.98 34.63
C VAL A 130 -18.35 8.94 35.83
N ALA A 131 -17.03 8.80 35.62
CA ALA A 131 -16.06 8.80 36.70
C ALA A 131 -16.07 10.10 37.52
N SER A 132 -16.31 11.25 36.89
CA SER A 132 -16.42 12.54 37.58
C SER A 132 -17.70 12.66 38.42
N THR A 133 -18.83 12.10 37.96
CA THR A 133 -20.09 12.08 38.72
C THR A 133 -20.09 11.06 39.86
N VAL A 134 -19.30 9.99 39.73
CA VAL A 134 -19.20 8.90 40.72
C VAL A 134 -18.28 9.26 41.89
N LYS A 135 -17.60 10.40 41.88
CA LYS A 135 -16.96 10.96 43.09
C LYS A 135 -18.03 11.37 44.12
N LYS A 136 -18.62 10.38 44.79
CA LYS A 136 -19.29 10.55 46.07
C LYS A 136 -18.24 10.91 47.09
N GLU A 137 -18.52 11.95 47.86
CA GLU A 137 -17.65 12.60 48.84
C GLU A 137 -17.14 11.61 49.90
N VAL A 138 -16.02 10.92 49.63
CA VAL A 138 -15.33 10.13 50.65
C VAL A 138 -14.64 11.11 51.60
N THR A 139 -15.34 11.44 52.68
CA THR A 139 -14.81 12.31 53.75
C THR A 139 -14.32 11.42 54.88
N SER A 140 -13.15 10.78 54.70
CA SER A 140 -12.22 10.30 55.74
C SER A 140 -11.30 9.23 55.14
N ILE A 141 -9.98 9.44 55.25
CA ILE A 141 -8.92 8.53 54.80
C ILE A 141 -8.60 7.42 55.84
N LEU A 142 -9.25 7.44 57.02
CA LEU A 142 -9.02 6.46 58.08
C LEU A 142 -10.27 5.59 58.30
N PRO A 143 -10.12 4.25 58.41
CA PRO A 143 -11.22 3.38 58.81
C PRO A 143 -11.63 3.68 60.26
N PRO A 144 -12.93 3.60 60.61
CA PRO A 144 -14.06 3.17 59.77
C PRO A 144 -14.58 4.27 58.82
N TYR A 145 -14.97 3.87 57.61
CA TYR A 145 -15.48 4.77 56.57
C TYR A 145 -16.88 5.27 56.93
N PHE A 146 -17.03 6.56 57.25
CA PHE A 146 -18.34 7.16 57.50
C PHE A 146 -18.90 7.81 56.23
N GLU A 147 -20.13 7.45 55.84
CA GLU A 147 -20.86 8.15 54.80
C GLU A 147 -21.59 9.37 55.39
N ARG A 148 -21.65 10.49 54.65
CA ARG A 148 -22.31 11.73 55.11
C ARG A 148 -23.81 11.56 55.40
N LYS A 149 -24.43 10.50 54.87
CA LYS A 149 -25.82 10.10 55.16
C LYS A 149 -26.03 9.56 56.59
N GLU A 150 -24.95 9.21 57.28
CA GLU A 150 -25.00 8.63 58.63
C GLU A 150 -24.61 9.62 59.72
N LEU A 151 -24.29 10.86 59.34
CA LEU A 151 -24.09 11.94 60.29
C LEU A 151 -25.46 12.55 60.63
N PRO A 152 -25.88 12.56 61.90
CA PRO A 152 -27.12 13.24 62.28
C PRO A 152 -26.98 14.73 61.99
N SER A 153 -27.93 15.29 61.25
CA SER A 153 -28.08 16.73 61.08
C SER A 153 -28.43 17.32 62.45
N ASN A 154 -27.46 17.89 63.15
CA ASN A 154 -27.71 18.58 64.39
C ASN A 154 -28.58 19.81 64.09
N PRO A 155 -29.79 19.94 64.65
CA PRO A 155 -30.51 21.21 64.58
C PRO A 155 -29.81 22.23 65.47
N THR A 156 -29.68 23.43 64.94
CA THR A 156 -29.38 24.68 65.62
C THR A 156 -29.90 24.76 67.06
N GLY A 157 -29.00 25.08 67.98
CA GLY A 157 -29.23 25.57 69.34
C GLY A 157 -28.01 26.34 69.80
#